data_AF-A0ABD3VZQ1-F1
#
_entry.id   AF-A0ABD3VZQ1-F1
#
_cell.length_a   1.000
_cell.length_b   1.000
_cell.length_c   1.000
_cell.angle_alpha   90.00
_cell.angle_beta   90.00
_cell.angle_gamma   90.00
#
_symmetry.space_group_name_H-M   'P 1'
#
loop_
_entity.id
_entity.type
_entity.pdbx_description
1 polymer ?
#
loop_
_entity_poly.entity_id
_entity_poly.type
_entity_poly.pdbx_seq_one_letter_code
_entity_poly.pdbx_strand_id
1 'polypeptide(L)'
;MTAILPCTINSLGDRKVLWMDPRGKALTMDDRRVIFDQRISLERPVTRDWNLHIRNVKHSDSGEYMCQINTSPVKIKKVLLYVFEPAKINGHMSSGDQVIQEGQTVTLWCNATGIPPPRVTWFKKSIHAKHAAKEAIGNDGEILIIHNITRYCDDVYECVAFNDIEPADSREMKVTVQFKPEVELYTKRMSHSKGRETILDCKITANPHGFSIWRKDGKDIQTSHKYGVQVFDEDGYSITLSLRIGNLDDKDFGEYTCIAQNRLGTDQDSMLLFELADRTRLTTASTSTMSNSIVWVMPPERPYTGMHKPNIIHPIGNSFSYES
;
A
#
# COMPACT_ATOMS: atom_id res chain seq x y z
N MET A 1 28.56 -9.25 22.13
CA MET A 1 27.92 -10.18 23.11
C MET A 1 28.94 -11.21 23.58
N THR A 2 28.92 -11.59 24.85
CA THR A 2 29.83 -12.60 25.43
C THR A 2 28.99 -13.72 26.05
N ALA A 3 29.28 -14.97 25.74
CA ALA A 3 28.69 -16.13 26.40
C ALA A 3 29.58 -16.59 27.56
N ILE A 4 28.96 -17.01 28.65
CA ILE A 4 29.63 -17.55 29.84
C ILE A 4 29.10 -18.96 30.08
N LEU A 5 29.97 -19.97 29.98
CA LEU A 5 29.63 -21.37 30.19
C LEU A 5 30.15 -21.79 31.57
N PRO A 6 29.26 -22.05 32.54
CA PRO A 6 29.67 -22.20 33.92
C PRO A 6 30.19 -23.61 34.25
N CYS A 7 31.29 -23.69 34.98
CA CYS A 7 31.79 -24.95 35.54
C CYS A 7 32.35 -24.71 36.95
N THR A 8 31.76 -25.35 37.95
CA THR A 8 32.15 -25.20 39.36
C THR A 8 32.64 -26.53 39.90
N ILE A 9 33.80 -26.52 40.56
CA ILE A 9 34.52 -27.70 41.04
C ILE A 9 34.89 -27.49 42.51
N ASN A 10 34.25 -28.23 43.42
CA ASN A 10 34.42 -28.04 44.86
C ASN A 10 35.74 -28.61 45.42
N SER A 11 36.34 -29.61 44.78
CA SER A 11 37.57 -30.26 45.27
C SER A 11 38.44 -30.70 44.10
N LEU A 12 39.24 -29.75 43.59
CA LEU A 12 40.13 -30.01 42.46
C LEU A 12 41.41 -30.76 42.88
N GLY A 13 42.04 -30.36 44.00
CA GLY A 13 43.32 -30.92 44.40
C GLY A 13 44.43 -30.58 43.39
N ASP A 14 45.22 -31.57 43.01
CA ASP A 14 46.29 -31.49 42.00
C ASP A 14 45.80 -31.76 40.56
N ARG A 15 44.50 -32.03 40.40
CA ARG A 15 43.86 -32.34 39.12
C ARG A 15 43.77 -31.11 38.23
N LYS A 16 43.56 -31.38 36.95
CA LYS A 16 43.56 -30.41 35.85
C LYS A 16 42.16 -30.26 35.27
N VAL A 17 41.83 -29.03 34.88
CA VAL A 17 40.54 -28.69 34.25
C VAL A 17 40.76 -28.43 32.77
N LEU A 18 39.97 -29.08 31.93
CA LEU A 18 40.05 -28.96 30.48
C LEU A 18 38.69 -28.54 29.94
N TRP A 19 38.64 -27.45 29.17
CA TRP A 19 37.46 -27.16 28.34
C TRP A 19 37.68 -27.68 26.93
N MET A 20 36.64 -28.27 26.36
CA MET A 20 36.60 -28.73 24.98
C MET A 20 35.40 -28.16 24.24
N ASP A 21 35.59 -27.89 22.95
CA ASP A 21 34.54 -27.46 22.04
C ASP A 21 33.65 -28.64 21.60
N PRO A 22 32.53 -28.38 20.90
CA PRO A 22 31.62 -29.42 20.43
C PRO A 22 32.24 -30.45 19.46
N ARG A 23 33.42 -30.16 18.91
CA ARG A 23 34.18 -31.05 18.02
C ARG A 23 35.27 -31.81 18.77
N GLY A 24 35.32 -31.70 20.10
CA GLY A 24 36.32 -32.33 20.95
C GLY A 24 37.69 -31.63 20.96
N LYS A 25 37.80 -30.40 20.43
CA LYS A 25 39.04 -29.64 20.46
C LYS A 25 39.24 -29.00 21.83
N ALA A 26 40.40 -29.23 22.45
CA ALA A 26 40.79 -28.56 23.69
C ALA A 26 40.87 -27.04 23.49
N LEU A 27 40.09 -26.29 24.25
CA LEU A 27 40.01 -24.83 24.25
C LEU A 27 40.98 -24.23 25.27
N THR A 28 40.94 -24.73 26.50
CA THR A 28 41.75 -24.28 27.63
C THR A 28 42.19 -25.48 28.48
N MET A 29 43.36 -25.37 29.10
CA MET A 29 43.88 -26.32 30.08
C MET A 29 44.35 -25.52 31.30
N ASP A 30 43.76 -25.82 32.45
CA ASP A 30 43.77 -24.94 33.63
C ASP A 30 43.46 -23.50 33.23
N ASP A 31 44.22 -22.53 33.69
CA ASP A 31 44.07 -21.10 33.42
C ASP A 31 44.62 -20.66 32.05
N ARG A 32 45.13 -21.59 31.24
CA ARG A 32 45.77 -21.29 29.96
C ARG A 32 44.87 -21.63 28.78
N ARG A 33 44.74 -20.68 27.86
CA ARG A 33 44.15 -20.93 26.54
C ARG A 33 45.12 -21.76 25.68
N VAL A 34 44.62 -22.84 25.08
CA VAL A 34 45.42 -23.78 24.26
C VAL A 34 45.21 -23.54 22.75
N ILE A 35 44.22 -22.71 22.39
CA ILE A 35 43.90 -22.36 21.01
C ILE A 35 44.31 -20.93 20.65
N PHE A 36 44.36 -20.65 19.35
CA PHE A 36 44.61 -19.30 18.82
C PHE A 36 43.42 -18.35 18.87
N ASP A 37 42.18 -18.85 19.02
CA ASP A 37 40.99 -17.99 19.05
C ASP A 37 41.00 -17.12 20.32
N GLN A 38 41.31 -15.84 20.12
CA GLN A 38 41.47 -14.86 21.19
C GLN A 38 40.16 -14.52 21.91
N ARG A 39 39.01 -14.89 21.33
CA ARG A 39 37.69 -14.70 21.93
C ARG A 39 37.48 -15.58 23.15
N ILE A 40 38.17 -16.72 23.21
CA ILE A 40 38.08 -17.68 24.29
C ILE A 40 38.96 -17.23 25.46
N SER A 41 38.41 -17.27 26.66
CA SER A 41 39.10 -16.97 27.91
C SER A 41 38.45 -17.75 29.06
N LEU A 42 39.15 -17.84 30.19
CA LEU A 42 38.59 -18.37 31.42
C LEU A 42 38.42 -17.24 32.41
N GLU A 43 37.28 -17.23 33.09
CA GLU A 43 37.03 -16.37 34.24
C GLU A 43 36.83 -17.23 35.48
N ARG A 44 37.48 -16.82 36.58
CA ARG A 44 37.44 -17.51 37.87
C ARG A 44 37.06 -16.50 38.96
N PRO A 45 35.78 -16.09 39.05
CA PRO A 45 35.32 -15.14 40.05
C PRO A 45 35.64 -15.63 41.47
N VAL A 46 35.59 -16.95 41.65
CA VAL A 46 36.01 -17.67 42.86
C VAL A 46 36.92 -18.82 42.44
N THR A 47 37.82 -19.25 43.33
CA THR A 47 38.80 -20.33 43.06
C THR A 47 38.19 -21.65 42.57
N ARG A 48 36.95 -21.94 42.94
CA ARG A 48 36.20 -23.13 42.52
C ARG A 48 35.55 -23.02 41.14
N ASP A 49 35.43 -21.82 40.59
CA ASP A 49 34.79 -21.59 39.29
C ASP A 49 35.83 -21.61 38.16
N TRP A 50 35.41 -22.18 37.03
CA TRP A 50 36.18 -22.42 35.83
C TRP A 50 35.30 -22.09 34.62
N ASN A 51 34.79 -20.86 34.59
CA ASN A 51 33.78 -20.45 33.60
C ASN A 51 34.47 -20.10 32.28
N LEU A 52 34.04 -20.75 31.20
CA LEU A 52 34.54 -20.46 29.86
C LEU A 52 33.81 -19.23 29.30
N HIS A 53 34.58 -18.24 28.88
CA HIS A 53 34.08 -17.00 28.29
C HIS A 53 34.37 -16.98 26.80
N ILE A 54 33.33 -16.78 26.00
CA ILE A 54 33.40 -16.65 24.55
C ILE A 54 32.96 -15.23 24.18
N ARG A 55 33.91 -14.35 23.86
CA ARG A 55 33.60 -12.98 23.42
C ARG A 55 33.17 -12.98 21.95
N ASN A 56 32.38 -11.99 21.54
CA ASN A 56 31.92 -11.84 20.15
C ASN A 56 31.40 -13.17 19.58
N VAL A 57 30.43 -13.74 20.30
CA VAL A 57 29.80 -15.02 19.98
C VAL A 57 29.19 -14.95 18.58
N LYS A 58 29.35 -16.03 17.82
CA LYS A 58 28.79 -16.24 16.48
C LYS A 58 27.88 -17.46 16.51
N HIS A 59 26.94 -17.56 15.57
CA HIS A 59 26.08 -18.74 15.49
C HIS A 59 26.87 -20.07 15.44
N SER A 60 28.01 -20.07 14.74
CA SER A 60 28.93 -21.22 14.62
C SER A 60 29.53 -21.69 15.95
N ASP A 61 29.45 -20.90 17.02
CA ASP A 61 29.91 -21.30 18.35
C ASP A 61 28.88 -22.17 19.08
N SER A 62 27.67 -22.34 18.53
CA SER A 62 26.63 -23.18 19.15
C SER A 62 27.08 -24.64 19.24
N GLY A 63 26.65 -25.32 20.30
CA GLY A 63 26.90 -26.76 20.50
C GLY A 63 27.20 -27.13 21.94
N GLU A 64 27.49 -28.41 22.16
CA GLU A 64 27.77 -28.97 23.48
C GLU A 64 29.26 -28.85 23.84
N TYR A 65 29.59 -27.96 24.78
CA TYR A 65 30.92 -27.81 25.33
C TYR A 65 31.11 -28.72 26.54
N MET A 66 32.34 -29.14 26.78
CA MET A 66 32.66 -30.06 27.87
C MET A 66 33.71 -29.46 28.80
N CYS A 67 33.38 -29.36 30.08
CA CYS A 67 34.33 -29.11 31.17
C CYS A 67 34.72 -30.46 31.77
N GLN A 68 35.98 -30.85 31.60
CA GLN A 68 36.51 -32.15 31.98
C GLN A 68 37.55 -32.01 33.11
N ILE A 69 37.54 -32.98 34.02
CA ILE A 69 38.55 -33.15 35.07
C ILE A 69 39.24 -34.48 34.85
N ASN A 70 40.58 -34.50 34.93
CA ASN A 70 41.42 -35.70 34.74
C ASN A 70 41.37 -36.69 35.93
N THR A 71 40.18 -37.05 36.40
CA THR A 71 39.97 -38.13 37.38
C THR A 71 40.01 -39.50 36.70
N SER A 72 40.12 -40.56 37.50
CA SER A 72 39.87 -41.94 37.05
C SER A 72 38.66 -42.51 37.82
N PRO A 73 37.51 -42.75 37.15
CA PRO A 73 37.19 -42.39 35.76
C PRO A 73 37.06 -40.86 35.58
N VAL A 74 37.19 -40.39 34.33
CA VAL A 74 37.11 -38.97 33.98
C VAL A 74 35.72 -38.41 34.33
N LYS A 75 35.69 -37.25 34.98
CA LYS A 75 34.45 -36.52 35.26
C LYS A 75 34.25 -35.40 34.24
N ILE A 76 33.06 -35.32 33.66
CA ILE A 76 32.71 -34.38 32.60
C ILE A 76 31.41 -33.68 32.96
N LYS A 77 31.39 -32.34 32.82
CA LYS A 77 30.19 -31.53 32.82
C LYS A 77 29.96 -31.01 31.40
N LYS A 78 28.79 -31.29 30.84
CA LYS A 78 28.37 -30.81 29.52
C LYS A 78 27.57 -29.51 29.68
N VAL A 79 27.81 -28.55 28.79
CA VAL A 79 27.10 -27.26 28.75
C VAL A 79 26.73 -26.99 27.29
N LEU A 80 25.43 -26.87 27.03
CA LEU A 80 24.92 -26.61 25.69
C LEU A 80 24.77 -25.11 25.48
N LEU A 81 25.45 -24.58 24.47
CA LEU A 81 25.33 -23.18 24.04
C LEU A 81 24.43 -23.10 22.80
N TYR A 82 23.36 -22.33 22.89
CA TYR A 82 22.54 -21.92 21.74
C TYR A 82 22.75 -20.44 21.46
N VAL A 83 23.08 -20.11 20.20
CA VAL A 83 23.28 -18.74 19.75
C VAL A 83 22.19 -18.40 18.74
N PHE A 84 21.34 -17.46 19.13
CA PHE A 84 20.30 -16.89 18.30
C PHE A 84 20.78 -15.61 17.63
N GLU A 85 20.22 -15.31 16.47
CA GLU A 85 20.47 -14.09 15.71
C GLU A 85 19.13 -13.40 15.45
N PRO A 86 18.94 -12.13 15.87
CA PRO A 86 17.71 -11.39 15.59
C PRO A 86 17.42 -11.31 14.09
N ALA A 87 16.16 -11.11 13.75
CA ALA A 87 15.75 -10.92 12.37
C ALA A 87 16.46 -9.70 11.74
N LYS A 88 16.83 -9.82 10.45
CA LYS A 88 17.50 -8.78 9.68
C LYS A 88 16.97 -8.79 8.24
N ILE A 89 16.44 -7.66 7.77
CA ILE A 89 15.95 -7.52 6.40
C ILE A 89 17.11 -7.13 5.47
N ASN A 90 17.25 -7.86 4.36
CA ASN A 90 18.20 -7.54 3.30
C ASN A 90 17.57 -6.56 2.31
N GLY A 91 17.91 -5.29 2.43
CA GLY A 91 17.35 -4.22 1.60
C GLY A 91 17.68 -4.29 0.11
N HIS A 92 18.73 -4.99 -0.30
CA HIS A 92 19.08 -5.17 -1.72
C HIS A 92 18.29 -6.32 -2.37
N MET A 93 17.85 -7.29 -1.57
CA MET A 93 17.03 -8.42 -2.03
C MET A 93 15.53 -8.21 -1.79
N SER A 94 15.16 -7.12 -1.12
CA SER A 94 13.78 -6.71 -0.90
C SER A 94 13.37 -5.62 -1.88
N SER A 95 12.08 -5.50 -2.17
CA SER A 95 11.56 -4.42 -3.01
C SER A 95 11.88 -3.04 -2.39
N GLY A 96 12.09 -2.06 -3.25
CA GLY A 96 11.99 -0.64 -2.92
C GLY A 96 10.66 -0.07 -3.38
N ASP A 97 10.57 1.25 -3.47
CA ASP A 97 9.38 1.94 -3.95
C ASP A 97 8.97 1.47 -5.35
N GLN A 98 7.67 1.31 -5.56
CA GLN A 98 7.08 0.81 -6.79
C GLN A 98 6.14 1.86 -7.38
N VAL A 99 6.18 1.98 -8.71
CA VAL A 99 5.25 2.81 -9.48
C VAL A 99 4.55 1.91 -10.49
N ILE A 100 3.24 1.77 -10.37
CA ILE A 100 2.45 0.77 -11.10
C ILE A 100 1.16 1.39 -11.65
N GLN A 101 0.64 0.87 -12.76
CA GLN A 101 -0.63 1.36 -13.31
C GLN A 101 -1.83 0.66 -12.66
N GLU A 102 -2.95 1.38 -12.50
CA GLU A 102 -4.22 0.84 -12.02
C GLU A 102 -4.66 -0.37 -12.87
N GLY A 103 -5.14 -1.42 -12.20
CA GLY A 103 -5.52 -2.70 -12.79
C GLY A 103 -4.37 -3.70 -12.96
N GLN A 104 -3.11 -3.32 -12.76
CA GLN A 104 -1.97 -4.24 -12.84
C GLN A 104 -1.79 -5.05 -11.53
N THR A 105 -0.87 -6.01 -11.54
CA THR A 105 -0.46 -6.75 -10.34
C THR A 105 0.86 -6.20 -9.83
N VAL A 106 0.94 -5.90 -8.53
CA VAL A 106 2.20 -5.57 -7.84
C VAL A 106 2.66 -6.75 -6.99
N THR A 107 3.97 -7.01 -7.00
CA THR A 107 4.61 -8.04 -6.18
C THR A 107 5.71 -7.39 -5.35
N LEU A 108 5.55 -7.43 -4.03
CA LEU A 108 6.49 -6.88 -3.06
C LEU A 108 7.24 -8.02 -2.38
N TRP A 109 8.57 -7.91 -2.33
CA TRP A 109 9.46 -8.89 -1.74
C TRP A 109 10.10 -8.31 -0.48
N CYS A 110 10.19 -9.11 0.57
CA CYS A 110 10.88 -8.78 1.81
C CYS A 110 11.70 -9.98 2.26
N ASN A 111 12.98 -9.95 1.93
CA ASN A 111 13.91 -11.02 2.26
C ASN A 111 14.53 -10.76 3.63
N ALA A 112 14.38 -11.72 4.53
CA ALA A 112 14.88 -11.59 5.90
C ALA A 112 15.67 -12.82 6.33
N THR A 113 16.74 -12.59 7.08
CA THR A 113 17.56 -13.64 7.70
C THR A 113 17.48 -13.53 9.22
N GLY A 114 17.76 -14.62 9.91
CA GLY A 114 17.72 -14.68 11.36
C GLY A 114 17.83 -16.12 11.84
N ILE A 115 18.11 -16.31 13.12
CA ILE A 115 18.19 -17.62 13.75
C ILE A 115 17.39 -17.58 15.06
N PRO A 116 16.20 -18.23 15.10
CA PRO A 116 15.58 -19.04 14.04
C PRO A 116 15.17 -18.25 12.78
N PRO A 117 14.85 -18.90 11.65
CA PRO A 117 14.34 -18.21 10.46
C PRO A 117 13.13 -17.33 10.79
N PRO A 118 13.12 -16.05 10.38
CA PRO A 118 12.06 -15.12 10.74
C PRO A 118 10.76 -15.35 9.95
N ARG A 119 9.63 -15.05 10.59
CA ARG A 119 8.35 -14.83 9.92
C ARG A 119 8.28 -13.38 9.44
N VAL A 120 7.76 -13.18 8.24
CA VAL A 120 7.53 -11.85 7.66
C VAL A 120 6.04 -11.59 7.63
N THR A 121 5.62 -10.47 8.22
CA THR A 121 4.23 -10.02 8.24
C THR A 121 4.13 -8.67 7.53
N TRP A 122 3.11 -8.50 6.69
CA TRP A 122 2.89 -7.31 5.89
C TRP A 122 1.80 -6.42 6.47
N PHE A 123 2.10 -5.12 6.50
CA PHE A 123 1.19 -4.09 6.98
C PHE A 123 0.99 -3.01 5.93
N LYS A 124 -0.24 -2.51 5.80
CA LYS A 124 -0.51 -1.24 5.12
C LYS A 124 -0.49 -0.15 6.18
N LYS A 125 0.40 0.83 6.04
CA LYS A 125 0.45 2.02 6.89
C LYS A 125 -0.39 3.11 6.24
N SER A 126 -1.64 3.25 6.66
CA SER A 126 -2.46 4.35 6.13
C SER A 126 -1.98 5.69 6.69
N ILE A 127 -1.44 6.54 5.81
CA ILE A 127 -1.00 7.90 6.15
C ILE A 127 -2.19 8.78 6.60
N HIS A 128 -3.42 8.42 6.22
CA HIS A 128 -4.64 9.20 6.49
C HIS A 128 -5.35 8.81 7.79
N ALA A 129 -4.90 7.78 8.50
CA ALA A 129 -5.48 7.38 9.77
C ALA A 129 -4.94 8.25 10.91
N LYS A 130 -5.86 8.88 11.70
CA LYS A 130 -5.53 9.75 12.85
C LYS A 130 -4.68 9.08 13.93
N HIS A 131 -4.64 7.76 13.92
CA HIS A 131 -3.64 6.93 14.59
C HIS A 131 -2.96 6.12 13.49
N ALA A 132 -1.64 5.95 13.53
CA ALA A 132 -0.89 5.09 12.61
C ALA A 132 -1.35 3.63 12.75
N ALA A 133 -2.51 3.33 12.18
CA ALA A 133 -3.12 2.01 12.17
C ALA A 133 -2.33 1.17 11.18
N LYS A 134 -1.71 0.10 11.69
CA LYS A 134 -1.11 -0.93 10.87
C LYS A 134 -2.18 -2.00 10.65
N GLU A 135 -2.75 -2.04 9.45
CA GLU A 135 -3.63 -3.14 9.06
C GLU A 135 -2.77 -4.28 8.53
N ALA A 136 -2.91 -5.49 9.10
CA ALA A 136 -2.27 -6.68 8.55
C ALA A 136 -3.03 -7.10 7.27
N ILE A 137 -2.32 -7.16 6.15
CA ILE A 137 -2.94 -7.27 4.81
C ILE A 137 -2.47 -8.49 4.01
N GLY A 138 -1.65 -9.35 4.59
CA GLY A 138 -1.13 -10.54 3.92
C GLY A 138 -0.86 -11.69 4.90
N ASN A 139 -0.74 -12.90 4.34
CA ASN A 139 -0.31 -14.08 5.09
C ASN A 139 1.19 -13.98 5.45
N ASP A 140 1.60 -14.73 6.46
CA ASP A 140 3.01 -14.90 6.82
C ASP A 140 3.82 -15.37 5.60
N GLY A 141 4.79 -14.55 5.16
CA GLY A 141 5.60 -14.86 3.98
C GLY A 141 6.41 -13.69 3.44
N GLU A 142 7.52 -14.01 2.76
CA GLU A 142 8.43 -13.01 2.18
C GLU A 142 7.83 -12.24 0.98
N ILE A 143 6.66 -12.63 0.48
CA ILE A 143 6.07 -12.08 -0.75
C ILE A 143 4.63 -11.63 -0.51
N LEU A 144 4.34 -10.38 -0.85
CA LEU A 144 2.98 -9.83 -0.93
C LEU A 144 2.62 -9.58 -2.40
N ILE A 145 1.51 -10.17 -2.85
CA ILE A 145 0.99 -10.00 -4.22
C ILE A 145 -0.37 -9.33 -4.14
N ILE A 146 -0.53 -8.19 -4.83
CA ILE A 146 -1.80 -7.47 -4.93
C ILE A 146 -2.22 -7.46 -6.40
N HIS A 147 -3.24 -8.23 -6.72
CA HIS A 147 -3.82 -8.31 -8.06
C HIS A 147 -4.80 -7.19 -8.32
N ASN A 148 -4.91 -6.77 -9.58
CA ASN A 148 -5.87 -5.76 -10.04
C ASN A 148 -5.86 -4.51 -9.13
N ILE A 149 -4.68 -3.93 -8.94
CA ILE A 149 -4.46 -2.87 -7.97
C ILE A 149 -5.32 -1.64 -8.28
N THR A 150 -5.98 -1.08 -7.27
CA THR A 150 -6.81 0.12 -7.41
C THR A 150 -6.08 1.35 -6.89
N ARG A 151 -6.50 2.56 -7.27
CA ARG A 151 -5.94 3.81 -6.71
C ARG A 151 -6.00 3.91 -5.18
N TYR A 152 -6.92 3.20 -4.52
CA TYR A 152 -7.01 3.14 -3.06
C TYR A 152 -5.90 2.29 -2.40
N CYS A 153 -5.12 1.58 -3.21
CA CYS A 153 -3.93 0.84 -2.78
C CYS A 153 -2.66 1.70 -2.83
N ASP A 154 -2.72 2.96 -3.29
CA ASP A 154 -1.59 3.88 -3.26
C ASP A 154 -1.27 4.27 -1.81
N ASP A 155 -0.26 3.64 -1.23
CA ASP A 155 0.07 3.80 0.19
C ASP A 155 1.49 3.32 0.50
N VAL A 156 1.89 3.48 1.76
CA VAL A 156 3.12 2.88 2.29
C VAL A 156 2.82 1.49 2.84
N TYR A 157 3.58 0.51 2.37
CA TYR A 157 3.54 -0.87 2.83
C TYR A 157 4.78 -1.13 3.69
N GLU A 158 4.61 -1.85 4.79
CA GLU A 158 5.69 -2.21 5.69
C GLU A 158 5.75 -3.73 5.83
N CYS A 159 6.91 -4.33 5.60
CA CYS A 159 7.16 -5.69 6.05
C CYS A 159 7.89 -5.66 7.40
N VAL A 160 7.47 -6.54 8.31
CA VAL A 160 8.11 -6.74 9.61
C VAL A 160 8.60 -8.18 9.68
N ALA A 161 9.90 -8.36 9.91
CA ALA A 161 10.53 -9.65 10.09
C ALA A 161 10.81 -9.88 11.58
N PHE A 162 10.33 -11.02 12.11
CA PHE A 162 10.50 -11.36 13.52
C PHE A 162 10.68 -12.86 13.72
N ASN A 163 11.59 -13.24 14.63
CA ASN A 163 11.88 -14.64 14.95
C ASN A 163 11.83 -14.92 16.47
N ASP A 164 10.99 -14.18 17.19
CA ASP A 164 10.86 -14.24 18.66
C ASP A 164 12.13 -13.82 19.42
N ILE A 165 13.08 -13.19 18.71
CA ILE A 165 14.30 -12.58 19.25
C ILE A 165 14.27 -11.09 18.93
N GLU A 166 14.31 -10.26 19.97
CA GLU A 166 14.34 -8.81 19.82
C GLU A 166 15.74 -8.29 19.42
N PRO A 167 15.82 -7.20 18.65
CA PRO A 167 14.70 -6.45 18.05
C PRO A 167 14.15 -7.13 16.78
N ALA A 168 12.84 -6.99 16.54
CA ALA A 168 12.30 -7.17 15.19
C ALA A 168 12.88 -6.14 14.20
N ASP A 169 12.95 -6.50 12.92
CA ASP A 169 13.39 -5.59 11.84
C ASP A 169 12.20 -5.27 10.92
N SER A 170 12.21 -4.07 10.32
CA SER A 170 11.10 -3.62 9.48
C SER A 170 11.58 -2.77 8.30
N ARG A 171 10.89 -2.86 7.17
CA ARG A 171 11.19 -2.07 5.98
C ARG A 171 9.91 -1.52 5.36
N GLU A 172 9.91 -0.22 5.09
CA GLU A 172 8.86 0.46 4.37
C GLU A 172 9.14 0.54 2.87
N MET A 173 8.07 0.59 2.09
CA MET A 173 8.08 0.75 0.64
C MET A 173 6.82 1.50 0.19
N LYS A 174 6.99 2.55 -0.63
CA LYS A 174 5.88 3.30 -1.20
C LYS A 174 5.41 2.64 -2.49
N VAL A 175 4.13 2.28 -2.55
CA VAL A 175 3.48 1.88 -3.81
C VAL A 175 2.68 3.08 -4.31
N THR A 176 3.04 3.58 -5.48
CA THR A 176 2.34 4.68 -6.18
C THR A 176 1.52 4.11 -7.32
N VAL A 177 0.21 4.33 -7.33
CA VAL A 177 -0.72 3.79 -8.33
C VAL A 177 -1.13 4.88 -9.30
N GLN A 178 -0.82 4.69 -10.57
CA GLN A 178 -1.08 5.66 -11.62
C GLN A 178 -2.30 5.29 -12.44
N PHE A 179 -3.12 6.27 -12.74
CA PHE A 179 -4.37 6.12 -13.47
C PHE A 179 -4.60 7.31 -14.40
N LYS A 180 -5.32 7.08 -15.49
CA LYS A 180 -5.71 8.13 -16.44
C LYS A 180 -6.64 9.15 -15.74
N PRO A 181 -6.76 10.39 -16.25
CA PRO A 181 -7.65 11.37 -15.66
C PRO A 181 -9.11 10.92 -15.73
N GLU A 182 -9.89 11.39 -14.76
CA GLU A 182 -11.34 11.27 -14.69
C GLU A 182 -11.90 12.67 -14.43
N VAL A 183 -12.73 13.15 -15.36
CA VAL A 183 -13.32 14.50 -15.34
C VAL A 183 -14.78 14.42 -14.94
N GLU A 184 -15.14 15.12 -13.87
CA GLU A 184 -16.51 15.19 -13.34
C GLU A 184 -16.98 16.66 -13.28
N LEU A 185 -18.16 16.93 -13.82
CA LEU A 185 -18.81 18.24 -13.74
C LEU A 185 -19.82 18.29 -12.60
N TYR A 186 -19.76 19.32 -11.76
CA TYR A 186 -20.77 19.54 -10.71
C TYR A 186 -22.15 19.86 -11.29
N THR A 187 -22.21 20.50 -12.45
CA THR A 187 -23.45 20.75 -13.19
C THR A 187 -23.22 20.63 -14.70
N LYS A 188 -24.12 19.93 -15.38
CA LYS A 188 -24.10 19.82 -16.86
C LYS A 188 -24.81 20.98 -17.55
N ARG A 189 -25.58 21.78 -16.82
CA ARG A 189 -26.41 22.86 -17.36
C ARG A 189 -26.49 24.01 -16.36
N MET A 190 -26.07 25.19 -16.80
CA MET A 190 -26.12 26.39 -15.98
C MET A 190 -26.80 27.52 -16.75
N SER A 191 -27.78 28.16 -16.11
CA SER A 191 -28.42 29.36 -16.66
C SER A 191 -27.89 30.62 -15.98
N HIS A 192 -27.61 31.66 -16.75
CA HIS A 192 -27.22 32.94 -16.17
C HIS A 192 -27.69 34.13 -17.02
N SER A 193 -27.85 35.29 -16.39
CA SER A 193 -28.23 36.52 -17.09
C SER A 193 -27.01 37.23 -17.68
N LYS A 194 -27.22 37.95 -18.78
CA LYS A 194 -26.22 38.84 -19.37
C LYS A 194 -25.71 39.88 -18.37
N GLY A 195 -24.48 40.35 -18.58
CA GLY A 195 -23.84 41.38 -17.78
C GLY A 195 -23.32 40.90 -16.42
N ARG A 196 -23.59 39.64 -16.05
CA ARG A 196 -23.14 39.04 -14.79
C ARG A 196 -21.85 38.25 -15.00
N GLU A 197 -21.22 37.90 -13.89
CA GLU A 197 -20.08 36.99 -13.85
C GLU A 197 -20.55 35.59 -13.47
N THR A 198 -19.93 34.57 -14.04
CA THR A 198 -20.20 33.16 -13.70
C THR A 198 -18.90 32.38 -13.52
N ILE A 199 -18.95 31.28 -12.79
CA ILE A 199 -17.84 30.35 -12.59
C ILE A 199 -18.30 28.95 -13.01
N LEU A 200 -17.49 28.30 -13.83
CA LEU A 200 -17.68 26.91 -14.25
C LEU A 200 -16.59 26.06 -13.59
N ASP A 201 -16.98 25.02 -12.87
CA ASP A 201 -16.05 24.15 -12.16
C ASP A 201 -16.12 22.72 -12.72
N CYS A 202 -14.96 22.09 -12.87
CA CYS A 202 -14.82 20.66 -13.08
C CYS A 202 -13.84 20.06 -12.06
N LYS A 203 -14.21 18.92 -11.50
CA LYS A 203 -13.32 18.10 -10.68
C LYS A 203 -12.54 17.16 -11.60
N ILE A 204 -11.23 17.08 -11.41
CA ILE A 204 -10.33 16.24 -12.19
C ILE A 204 -9.57 15.35 -11.21
N THR A 205 -9.69 14.03 -11.36
CA THR A 205 -8.95 13.07 -10.55
C THR A 205 -7.92 12.36 -11.42
N ALA A 206 -6.62 12.45 -11.12
CA ALA A 206 -5.56 11.87 -11.94
C ALA A 206 -4.28 11.56 -11.15
N ASN A 207 -3.53 10.52 -11.56
CA ASN A 207 -2.16 10.30 -11.07
C ASN A 207 -1.25 9.73 -12.18
N PRO A 208 -0.17 10.43 -12.58
CA PRO A 208 0.15 11.81 -12.21
C PRO A 208 -0.81 12.79 -12.86
N HIS A 209 -0.95 13.99 -12.29
CA HIS A 209 -1.55 15.11 -12.99
C HIS A 209 -0.70 15.50 -14.21
N GLY A 210 -1.37 15.85 -15.31
CA GLY A 210 -0.74 16.36 -16.53
C GLY A 210 -1.29 17.73 -16.89
N PHE A 211 -1.81 17.90 -18.10
CA PHE A 211 -2.45 19.15 -18.50
C PHE A 211 -3.96 19.11 -18.30
N SER A 212 -4.55 20.26 -17.98
CA SER A 212 -5.99 20.45 -17.82
C SER A 212 -6.41 21.79 -18.43
N ILE A 213 -7.48 21.82 -19.22
CA ILE A 213 -7.90 23.01 -19.97
C ILE A 213 -9.41 23.07 -20.18
N TRP A 214 -9.93 24.29 -20.24
CA TRP A 214 -11.29 24.57 -20.74
C TRP A 214 -11.26 24.88 -22.23
N ARG A 215 -12.21 24.33 -22.98
CA ARG A 215 -12.37 24.53 -24.41
C ARG A 215 -13.78 25.02 -24.72
N LYS A 216 -13.89 26.00 -25.61
CA LYS A 216 -15.15 26.48 -26.17
C LYS A 216 -15.02 26.59 -27.69
N ASP A 217 -16.03 26.12 -28.43
CA ASP A 217 -16.07 26.20 -29.90
C ASP A 217 -14.81 25.60 -30.56
N GLY A 218 -14.28 24.51 -30.00
CA GLY A 218 -13.07 23.84 -30.48
C GLY A 218 -11.76 24.57 -30.16
N LYS A 219 -11.80 25.70 -29.45
CA LYS A 219 -10.64 26.51 -29.09
C LYS A 219 -10.37 26.50 -27.60
N ASP A 220 -9.09 26.34 -27.28
CA ASP A 220 -8.59 26.36 -25.91
C ASP A 220 -8.72 27.76 -25.33
N ILE A 221 -9.36 27.86 -24.16
CA ILE A 221 -9.59 29.12 -23.46
C ILE A 221 -8.28 29.55 -22.80
N GLN A 222 -7.81 30.74 -23.17
CA GLN A 222 -6.65 31.38 -22.59
C GLN A 222 -7.08 32.44 -21.58
N THR A 223 -6.30 32.58 -20.50
CA THR A 223 -6.54 33.61 -19.47
C THR A 223 -6.50 35.01 -20.09
N SER A 224 -7.48 35.83 -19.74
CA SER A 224 -7.66 37.20 -20.23
C SER A 224 -8.47 38.04 -19.23
N HIS A 225 -8.79 39.29 -19.57
CA HIS A 225 -9.74 40.08 -18.76
C HIS A 225 -11.15 39.44 -18.73
N LYS A 226 -11.52 38.68 -19.76
CA LYS A 226 -12.81 37.98 -19.86
C LYS A 226 -12.81 36.66 -19.08
N TYR A 227 -11.74 35.88 -19.24
CA TYR A 227 -11.62 34.51 -18.73
C TYR A 227 -10.52 34.42 -17.67
N GLY A 228 -10.86 33.98 -16.46
CA GLY A 228 -9.91 33.64 -15.41
C GLY A 228 -9.91 32.14 -15.16
N VAL A 229 -8.76 31.48 -15.30
CA VAL A 229 -8.61 30.05 -15.01
C VAL A 229 -7.85 29.89 -13.69
N GLN A 230 -8.39 29.08 -12.78
CA GLN A 230 -7.77 28.76 -11.49
C GLN A 230 -7.80 27.24 -11.26
N VAL A 231 -6.78 26.74 -10.57
CA VAL A 231 -6.67 25.33 -10.19
C VAL A 231 -6.56 25.27 -8.68
N PHE A 232 -7.41 24.46 -8.05
CA PHE A 232 -7.41 24.22 -6.62
C PHE A 232 -7.09 22.75 -6.36
N ASP A 233 -6.08 22.47 -5.53
CA ASP A 233 -5.77 21.12 -5.09
C ASP A 233 -6.69 20.73 -3.93
N GLU A 234 -7.30 19.54 -4.02
CA GLU A 234 -8.20 19.03 -2.97
C GLU A 234 -7.46 18.05 -2.05
N ASP A 235 -6.78 17.05 -2.62
CA ASP A 235 -6.16 15.94 -1.87
C ASP A 235 -4.90 15.35 -2.55
N GLY A 236 -4.31 16.06 -3.52
CA GLY A 236 -3.13 15.62 -4.29
C GLY A 236 -3.43 14.66 -5.44
N TYR A 237 -4.63 14.06 -5.50
CA TYR A 237 -5.12 13.29 -6.65
C TYR A 237 -6.29 13.96 -7.36
N SER A 238 -7.08 14.74 -6.63
CA SER A 238 -8.20 15.53 -7.12
C SER A 238 -7.85 17.02 -7.13
N ILE A 239 -8.15 17.68 -8.25
CA ILE A 239 -8.10 19.13 -8.39
C ILE A 239 -9.46 19.65 -8.87
N THR A 240 -9.82 20.86 -8.50
CA THR A 240 -10.89 21.63 -9.15
C THR A 240 -10.27 22.59 -10.17
N LEU A 241 -10.69 22.51 -11.44
CA LEU A 241 -10.35 23.48 -12.48
C LEU A 241 -11.54 24.44 -12.68
N SER A 242 -11.35 25.69 -12.25
CA SER A 242 -12.37 26.74 -12.27
C SER A 242 -12.15 27.72 -13.42
N LEU A 243 -13.20 28.00 -14.18
CA LEU A 243 -13.26 29.03 -15.21
C LEU A 243 -14.22 30.14 -14.79
N ARG A 244 -13.68 31.30 -14.40
CA ARG A 244 -14.42 32.54 -14.22
C ARG A 244 -14.63 33.23 -15.57
N ILE A 245 -15.87 33.57 -15.89
CA ILE A 245 -16.26 34.30 -17.09
C ILE A 245 -16.93 35.61 -16.65
N GLY A 246 -16.30 36.75 -16.95
CA GLY A 246 -16.80 38.07 -16.58
C GLY A 246 -17.76 38.67 -17.61
N ASN A 247 -18.74 39.46 -17.14
CA ASN A 247 -19.65 40.27 -17.97
C ASN A 247 -20.24 39.49 -19.17
N LEU A 248 -21.08 38.50 -18.90
CA LEU A 248 -21.63 37.59 -19.90
C LEU A 248 -22.35 38.31 -21.05
N ASP A 249 -22.06 37.89 -22.28
CA ASP A 249 -22.66 38.34 -23.53
C ASP A 249 -23.12 37.15 -24.40
N ASP A 250 -23.75 37.44 -25.54
CA ASP A 250 -24.30 36.43 -26.44
C ASP A 250 -23.28 35.38 -26.90
N LYS A 251 -21.98 35.72 -26.98
CA LYS A 251 -20.93 34.82 -27.46
C LYS A 251 -20.43 33.87 -26.39
N ASP A 252 -20.72 34.14 -25.12
CA ASP A 252 -20.28 33.28 -24.02
C ASP A 252 -21.23 32.11 -23.80
N PHE A 253 -22.49 32.23 -24.19
CA PHE A 253 -23.42 31.12 -24.11
C PHE A 253 -23.02 30.02 -25.10
N GLY A 254 -23.21 28.77 -24.69
CA GLY A 254 -22.80 27.60 -25.46
C GLY A 254 -22.18 26.52 -24.60
N GLU A 255 -21.57 25.56 -25.27
CA GLU A 255 -20.95 24.40 -24.65
C GLU A 255 -19.50 24.69 -24.26
N TYR A 256 -19.14 24.35 -23.02
CA TYR A 256 -17.80 24.38 -22.50
C TYR A 256 -17.37 22.97 -22.15
N THR A 257 -16.20 22.57 -22.64
CA THR A 257 -15.62 21.25 -22.37
C THR A 257 -14.43 21.40 -21.44
N CYS A 258 -14.45 20.71 -20.31
CA CYS A 258 -13.28 20.54 -19.45
C CYS A 258 -12.53 19.29 -19.90
N ILE A 259 -11.22 19.41 -20.14
CA ILE A 259 -10.37 18.36 -20.68
C ILE A 259 -9.18 18.17 -19.75
N ALA A 260 -8.87 16.92 -19.41
CA ALA A 260 -7.70 16.55 -18.64
C ALA A 260 -6.92 15.43 -19.33
N GLN A 261 -5.60 15.51 -19.33
CA GLN A 261 -4.73 14.50 -19.92
C GLN A 261 -3.48 14.27 -19.07
N ASN A 262 -3.10 13.01 -18.93
CA ASN A 262 -1.78 12.61 -18.46
C ASN A 262 -1.16 11.58 -19.42
N ARG A 263 -0.02 11.00 -19.05
CA ARG A 263 0.67 10.00 -19.87
C ARG A 263 -0.07 8.67 -20.07
N LEU A 264 -1.16 8.45 -19.33
CA LEU A 264 -1.98 7.23 -19.41
C LEU A 264 -3.26 7.43 -20.24
N GLY A 265 -3.65 8.67 -20.51
CA GLY A 265 -4.80 8.95 -21.35
C GLY A 265 -5.40 10.33 -21.11
N THR A 266 -6.56 10.52 -21.71
CA THR A 266 -7.32 11.77 -21.70
C THR A 266 -8.76 11.46 -21.31
N ASP A 267 -9.38 12.40 -20.59
CA ASP A 267 -10.81 12.38 -20.32
C ASP A 267 -11.38 13.80 -20.41
N GLN A 268 -12.68 13.90 -20.67
CA GLN A 268 -13.37 15.18 -20.85
C GLN A 268 -14.87 15.07 -20.58
N ASP A 269 -15.47 16.16 -20.09
CA ASP A 269 -16.92 16.30 -19.98
C ASP A 269 -17.33 17.73 -20.37
N SER A 270 -18.57 17.88 -20.83
CA SER A 270 -19.12 19.13 -21.37
C SER A 270 -20.31 19.63 -20.57
N MET A 271 -20.39 20.94 -20.35
CA MET A 271 -21.57 21.63 -19.81
C MET A 271 -22.11 22.69 -20.76
N LEU A 272 -23.42 22.94 -20.65
CA LEU A 272 -24.11 24.00 -21.40
C LEU A 272 -24.37 25.22 -20.51
N LEU A 273 -23.79 26.36 -20.87
CA LEU A 273 -24.12 27.67 -20.31
C LEU A 273 -25.17 28.34 -21.21
N PHE A 274 -26.34 28.68 -20.68
CA PHE A 274 -27.43 29.28 -21.46
C PHE A 274 -28.03 30.52 -20.80
N GLU A 275 -28.62 31.40 -21.60
CA GLU A 275 -29.23 32.63 -21.10
C GLU A 275 -30.48 32.33 -20.27
N LEU A 276 -30.57 32.89 -19.07
CA LEU A 276 -31.77 32.84 -18.27
C LEU A 276 -32.84 33.74 -18.91
N ALA A 277 -33.88 33.13 -19.49
CA ALA A 277 -34.95 33.84 -20.17
C ALA A 277 -35.65 34.84 -19.23
N ASP A 278 -35.77 36.09 -19.68
CA ASP A 278 -36.51 37.12 -18.97
C ASP A 278 -38.02 36.85 -19.10
N ARG A 279 -38.65 36.39 -18.01
CA ARG A 279 -40.09 36.06 -17.97
C ARG A 279 -40.98 37.26 -18.31
N THR A 280 -40.46 38.48 -18.33
CA THR A 280 -41.21 39.70 -18.66
C THR A 280 -41.45 39.92 -20.15
N ARG A 281 -40.80 39.16 -21.06
CA ARG A 281 -40.99 39.31 -22.53
C ARG A 281 -42.01 38.37 -23.17
N LEU A 282 -42.64 37.46 -22.43
CA LEU A 282 -43.57 36.46 -22.97
C LEU A 282 -45.04 36.94 -23.08
N THR A 283 -45.36 38.21 -22.78
CA THR A 283 -46.75 38.73 -22.78
C THR A 283 -47.14 39.57 -23.99
N THR A 284 -46.44 39.47 -25.12
CA THR A 284 -46.89 40.07 -26.39
C THR A 284 -46.78 39.08 -27.54
N ALA A 285 -47.65 38.06 -27.51
CA ALA A 285 -48.09 37.38 -28.73
C ALA A 285 -49.61 37.47 -28.77
N SER A 286 -50.06 38.27 -29.73
CA SER A 286 -51.44 38.57 -30.11
C SER A 286 -52.32 37.32 -30.24
N THR A 287 -53.51 37.40 -29.65
CA THR A 287 -54.66 36.53 -29.93
C THR A 287 -54.99 36.56 -31.44
N SER A 288 -54.63 35.51 -32.16
CA SER A 288 -55.27 35.16 -33.43
C SER A 288 -56.11 33.91 -33.22
N THR A 289 -57.42 34.08 -33.33
CA THR A 289 -58.39 33.01 -33.49
C THR A 289 -58.12 32.26 -34.78
N MET A 290 -57.86 30.95 -34.71
CA MET A 290 -58.20 30.05 -35.81
C MET A 290 -58.75 28.70 -35.32
N SER A 291 -59.91 28.42 -35.91
CA SER A 291 -60.71 27.21 -36.00
C SER A 291 -60.01 25.85 -35.84
N ASN A 292 -60.69 24.96 -35.11
CA ASN A 292 -60.40 23.53 -34.99
C ASN A 292 -60.48 22.77 -36.32
N SER A 293 -59.53 21.85 -36.53
CA SER A 293 -59.77 20.55 -37.15
C SER A 293 -58.69 19.55 -36.72
N ILE A 294 -59.07 18.59 -35.86
CA ILE A 294 -58.24 17.44 -35.47
C ILE A 294 -58.46 16.35 -36.53
N VAL A 295 -57.41 16.01 -37.26
CA VAL A 295 -57.36 14.81 -38.12
C VAL A 295 -56.55 13.75 -37.40
N TRP A 296 -57.19 12.65 -37.02
CA TRP A 296 -56.52 11.47 -36.48
C TRP A 296 -55.85 10.70 -37.62
N VAL A 297 -54.52 10.63 -37.62
CA VAL A 297 -53.75 9.75 -38.50
C VAL A 297 -53.33 8.52 -37.69
N MET A 298 -53.88 7.35 -38.03
CA MET A 298 -53.43 6.08 -37.44
C MET A 298 -52.01 5.74 -37.93
N PRO A 299 -51.10 5.25 -37.07
CA PRO A 299 -49.82 4.71 -37.50
C PRO A 299 -49.98 3.33 -38.18
N PRO A 300 -49.16 3.00 -39.20
CA PRO A 300 -49.24 1.71 -39.88
C PRO A 300 -48.73 0.55 -39.01
N GLU A 301 -49.46 -0.57 -39.07
CA GLU A 301 -49.11 -1.85 -38.44
C GLU A 301 -47.77 -2.38 -38.98
N ARG A 302 -46.91 -2.88 -38.08
CA ARG A 302 -45.71 -3.64 -38.46
C ARG A 302 -46.02 -5.14 -38.51
N PRO A 303 -45.50 -5.89 -39.50
CA PRO A 303 -45.76 -7.32 -39.61
C PRO A 303 -45.00 -8.13 -38.53
N TYR A 304 -45.71 -9.10 -37.98
CA TYR A 304 -45.19 -10.18 -37.14
C TYR A 304 -44.19 -11.05 -37.90
N THR A 305 -42.99 -11.24 -37.35
CA THR A 305 -42.13 -12.41 -37.63
C THR A 305 -41.81 -13.09 -36.30
N GLY A 306 -42.00 -14.42 -36.28
CA GLY A 306 -41.99 -15.24 -35.07
C GLY A 306 -40.63 -15.82 -34.69
N MET A 307 -40.71 -16.64 -33.62
CA MET A 307 -39.67 -17.47 -32.96
C MET A 307 -38.69 -16.67 -32.07
N HIS A 308 -38.36 -17.05 -30.83
CA HIS A 308 -38.29 -18.34 -30.14
C HIS A 308 -38.61 -18.19 -28.64
N LYS A 309 -39.22 -19.21 -28.03
CA LYS A 309 -39.32 -19.36 -26.56
C LYS A 309 -37.94 -19.68 -25.94
N PRO A 310 -37.68 -19.21 -24.72
CA PRO A 310 -37.11 -20.10 -23.71
C PRO A 310 -37.92 -20.16 -22.40
N ASN A 311 -37.65 -21.24 -21.68
CA ASN A 311 -38.41 -21.84 -20.60
C ASN A 311 -38.49 -21.02 -19.30
N ILE A 312 -39.64 -21.19 -18.65
CA ILE A 312 -39.95 -20.84 -17.27
C ILE A 312 -39.38 -21.92 -16.35
N ILE A 313 -38.63 -21.53 -15.31
CA ILE A 313 -38.37 -22.37 -14.15
C ILE A 313 -38.74 -21.56 -12.90
N HIS A 314 -39.63 -22.14 -12.10
CA HIS A 314 -40.20 -21.57 -10.87
C HIS A 314 -39.21 -21.55 -9.70
N PRO A 315 -39.41 -20.66 -8.70
CA PRO A 315 -38.74 -20.73 -7.40
C PRO A 315 -39.54 -21.64 -6.44
N ILE A 316 -38.87 -22.57 -5.76
CA ILE A 316 -39.41 -23.32 -4.63
C ILE A 316 -38.54 -23.00 -3.41
N GLY A 317 -39.21 -22.68 -2.30
CA GLY A 317 -38.60 -22.29 -1.04
C GLY A 317 -38.30 -23.45 -0.07
N ASN A 318 -37.54 -23.07 0.96
CA ASN A 318 -37.40 -23.60 2.33
C ASN A 318 -37.22 -25.10 2.57
N SER A 319 -36.08 -25.48 3.15
CA SER A 319 -35.95 -25.71 4.61
C SER A 319 -34.59 -26.36 4.92
N PHE A 320 -33.91 -25.86 5.96
CA PHE A 320 -32.72 -26.48 6.56
C PHE A 320 -33.16 -27.15 7.87
N SER A 321 -32.81 -28.43 8.02
CA SER A 321 -32.84 -29.18 9.28
C SER A 321 -31.42 -29.62 9.63
N TYR A 322 -31.03 -29.33 10.87
CA TYR A 322 -29.83 -29.82 11.55
C TYR A 322 -30.15 -31.10 12.31
N GLU A 323 -29.27 -32.10 12.22
CA GLU A 323 -28.92 -33.19 13.16
C GLU A 323 -27.95 -34.09 12.35
N SER A 324 -26.75 -34.48 12.78
CA SER A 324 -26.20 -34.79 14.11
C SER A 324 -24.69 -34.50 14.12
#